data_AF-A0A5D3JG11-F1
#
_entry.id   AF-A0A5D3JG11-F1
#
_cell.length_a   1.000
_cell.length_b   1.000
_cell.length_c   1.000
_cell.angle_alpha   90.00
_cell.angle_beta   90.00
_cell.angle_gamma   90.00
#
_symmetry.space_group_name_H-M   'P 1'
#
loop_
_entity.id
_entity.type
_entity.pdbx_description
1 polymer ?
#
loop_
_entity_poly.entity_id
_entity_poly.type
_entity_poly.pdbx_seq_one_letter_code
_entity_poly.pdbx_strand_id
1 'polypeptide(L)'
;MAAPLRYPLILLAWGAMAAIYLPLLPAAGELVGAARSPAHWRALFADPQLGQALAATLVSTLLSVGGALLIALTIVAALWPSARWRRLASRLPLLLAVPHLALATAALLLFAEGGWLWQQLPFLTPPVDRYGIGLGLTMALKESAFVLWVIYGLLGEKRLADQATALKSLGYGRWQCLRWLV
;
A
#
# COMPACT_ATOMS: atom_id res chain seq x y z
N MET A 1 -33.77 -26.85 6.26
CA MET A 1 -33.59 -27.49 4.93
C MET A 1 -32.90 -26.52 3.96
N ALA A 2 -31.63 -26.14 4.20
CA ALA A 2 -30.88 -25.16 3.38
C ALA A 2 -29.75 -25.81 2.54
N ALA A 3 -29.78 -27.12 2.38
CA ALA A 3 -28.77 -27.88 1.64
C ALA A 3 -28.79 -27.71 0.09
N PRO A 4 -29.93 -27.51 -0.61
CA PRO A 4 -29.93 -27.62 -2.08
C PRO A 4 -29.27 -26.43 -2.80
N LEU A 5 -29.17 -25.26 -2.16
CA LEU A 5 -28.58 -24.05 -2.74
C LEU A 5 -27.08 -23.90 -2.47
N ARG A 6 -26.51 -24.67 -1.55
CA ARG A 6 -25.07 -24.57 -1.21
C ARG A 6 -24.19 -25.03 -2.37
N TYR A 7 -24.47 -26.19 -2.94
CA TYR A 7 -23.70 -26.75 -4.06
C TYR A 7 -23.74 -25.89 -5.34
N PRO A 8 -24.90 -25.37 -5.81
CA PRO A 8 -24.92 -24.52 -7.00
C PRO A 8 -24.23 -23.17 -6.76
N LEU A 9 -24.33 -22.58 -5.56
CA LEU A 9 -23.61 -21.34 -5.23
C LEU A 9 -22.09 -21.56 -5.17
N ILE A 10 -21.65 -22.70 -4.61
CA ILE A 10 -20.24 -23.09 -4.61
C ILE A 10 -19.75 -23.28 -6.05
N LEU A 11 -20.50 -24.00 -6.89
CA LEU A 11 -20.15 -24.20 -8.31
C LEU A 11 -20.10 -22.88 -9.07
N LEU A 12 -21.03 -21.95 -8.82
CA LEU A 12 -21.03 -20.63 -9.45
C LEU A 12 -19.84 -19.79 -8.97
N ALA A 13 -19.49 -19.84 -7.68
CA ALA A 13 -18.31 -19.18 -7.14
C ALA A 13 -17.02 -19.74 -7.76
N TRP A 14 -16.88 -21.07 -7.84
CA TRP A 14 -15.75 -21.72 -8.52
C TRP A 14 -15.72 -21.40 -10.01
N GLY A 15 -16.87 -21.35 -10.69
CA GLY A 15 -16.97 -20.98 -12.10
C GLY A 15 -16.54 -19.54 -12.34
N ALA A 16 -16.97 -18.59 -11.50
CA ALA A 16 -16.52 -17.20 -11.55
C ALA A 16 -15.02 -17.07 -11.26
N MET A 17 -14.52 -17.81 -10.27
CA MET A 17 -13.10 -17.82 -9.93
C MET A 17 -12.27 -18.41 -11.09
N ALA A 18 -12.72 -19.50 -11.70
CA ALA A 18 -12.09 -20.08 -12.88
C ALA A 18 -12.13 -19.11 -14.06
N ALA A 19 -13.25 -18.43 -14.33
CA ALA A 19 -13.34 -17.44 -15.40
C ALA A 19 -12.33 -16.29 -15.24
N ILE A 20 -12.07 -15.87 -14.00
CA ILE A 20 -11.10 -14.82 -13.67
C ILE A 20 -9.65 -15.34 -13.76
N TYR A 21 -9.37 -16.52 -13.21
CA TYR A 21 -7.99 -17.00 -13.04
C TYR A 21 -7.49 -17.93 -14.16
N LEU A 22 -8.35 -18.66 -14.86
CA LEU A 22 -7.97 -19.59 -15.93
C LEU A 22 -7.17 -18.92 -17.07
N PRO A 23 -7.47 -17.67 -17.49
CA PRO A 23 -6.65 -16.95 -18.48
C PRO A 23 -5.22 -16.66 -18.02
N LEU A 24 -4.91 -16.72 -16.73
CA LEU A 24 -3.54 -16.53 -16.23
C LEU A 24 -2.64 -17.73 -16.53
N LEU A 25 -3.21 -18.94 -16.69
CA LEU A 25 -2.43 -20.14 -16.99
C LEU A 25 -1.72 -20.08 -18.36
N PRO A 26 -2.40 -19.75 -19.48
CA PRO A 26 -1.71 -19.59 -20.76
C PRO A 26 -0.73 -18.40 -20.72
N ALA A 27 -1.09 -17.29 -20.07
CA ALA A 27 -0.19 -16.15 -19.92
C ALA A 27 1.09 -16.51 -19.15
N ALA A 28 0.99 -17.31 -18.08
CA ALA A 28 2.14 -17.82 -17.34
C ALA A 28 2.98 -18.78 -18.20
N GLY A 29 2.33 -19.61 -19.02
CA GLY A 29 3.00 -20.49 -19.98
C GLY A 29 3.87 -19.72 -20.99
N GLU A 30 3.31 -18.67 -21.60
CA GLU A 30 4.03 -17.77 -22.51
C GLU A 30 5.19 -17.06 -21.82
N LEU A 31 4.98 -16.54 -20.60
CA LEU A 31 6.04 -15.92 -19.79
C LEU A 31 7.19 -16.88 -19.51
N VAL A 32 6.90 -18.13 -19.15
CA VAL A 32 7.92 -19.15 -18.91
C VAL A 32 8.65 -19.52 -20.21
N GLY A 33 7.92 -19.59 -21.33
CA GLY A 33 8.50 -19.80 -22.66
C GLY A 33 9.47 -18.67 -23.04
N ALA A 34 9.05 -17.42 -22.90
CA ALA A 34 9.86 -16.23 -23.15
C ALA A 34 11.07 -16.16 -22.21
N ALA A 35 10.91 -16.46 -20.92
CA ALA A 35 11.98 -16.45 -19.93
C ALA A 35 13.08 -17.48 -20.20
N ARG A 36 12.78 -18.57 -20.94
CA ARG A 36 13.78 -19.58 -21.34
C ARG A 36 14.59 -19.16 -22.56
N SER A 37 14.16 -18.13 -23.29
CA SER A 37 14.80 -17.72 -24.54
C SER A 37 15.95 -16.73 -24.30
N PRO A 38 17.21 -17.09 -24.64
CA PRO A 38 18.35 -16.19 -24.48
C PRO A 38 18.25 -14.92 -25.35
N ALA A 39 17.49 -14.98 -26.46
CA ALA A 39 17.29 -13.84 -27.34
C ALA A 39 16.46 -12.72 -26.68
N HIS A 40 15.42 -13.09 -25.92
CA HIS A 40 14.57 -12.13 -25.20
C HIS A 40 15.35 -11.44 -24.07
N TRP A 41 16.22 -12.17 -23.37
CA TRP A 41 17.12 -11.57 -22.37
C TRP A 41 18.09 -10.56 -22.99
N ARG A 42 18.69 -10.88 -24.14
CA ARG A 42 19.56 -9.93 -24.85
C ARG A 42 18.80 -8.68 -25.29
N ALA A 43 17.58 -8.84 -25.81
CA ALA A 43 16.73 -7.72 -26.19
C ALA A 43 16.37 -6.83 -24.99
N LEU A 44 16.02 -7.44 -23.84
CA LEU A 44 15.73 -6.73 -22.60
C LEU A 44 16.93 -5.91 -22.11
N PHE A 45 18.13 -6.49 -22.06
CA PHE A 45 19.34 -5.78 -21.63
C PHE A 45 19.86 -4.76 -22.63
N ALA A 46 19.49 -4.89 -23.91
CA ALA A 46 19.80 -3.90 -24.93
C ALA A 46 18.83 -2.70 -24.94
N ASP A 47 17.70 -2.79 -24.22
CA ASP A 47 16.70 -1.73 -24.18
C ASP A 47 17.20 -0.52 -23.37
N PRO A 48 17.31 0.68 -23.99
CA PRO A 48 17.74 1.88 -23.29
C PRO A 48 16.77 2.33 -22.17
N GLN A 49 15.51 1.89 -22.20
CA GLN A 49 14.50 2.25 -21.18
C GLN A 49 14.67 1.45 -19.89
N LEU A 50 15.36 0.30 -19.92
CA LEU A 50 15.49 -0.58 -18.77
C LEU A 50 16.12 0.13 -17.57
N GLY A 51 17.19 0.90 -17.79
CA GLY A 51 17.86 1.65 -16.72
C GLY A 51 16.93 2.68 -16.07
N GLN A 52 16.16 3.40 -16.88
CA GLN A 52 15.19 4.39 -16.39
C GLN A 52 14.04 3.71 -15.62
N ALA A 53 13.49 2.61 -16.15
CA ALA A 53 12.40 1.87 -15.51
C ALA A 53 12.85 1.26 -14.16
N LEU A 54 14.06 0.72 -14.10
CA LEU A 54 14.65 0.22 -12.85
C LEU A 54 14.86 1.35 -11.84
N ALA A 55 15.44 2.48 -12.26
CA ALA A 55 15.64 3.63 -11.39
C ALA A 55 14.30 4.15 -10.84
N ALA A 56 13.29 4.31 -11.70
CA ALA A 56 11.96 4.75 -11.29
C ALA A 56 11.30 3.76 -10.32
N THR A 57 11.45 2.45 -10.55
CA THR A 57 10.94 1.41 -9.65
C THR A 57 11.63 1.45 -8.29
N LEU A 58 12.96 1.56 -8.25
CA LEU A 58 13.72 1.63 -7.00
C LEU A 58 13.39 2.90 -6.21
N VAL A 59 13.41 4.05 -6.86
CA VAL A 59 13.10 5.34 -6.21
C VAL A 59 11.67 5.35 -5.68
N SER A 60 10.69 4.97 -6.51
CA SER A 60 9.29 4.92 -6.08
C SER A 60 9.07 3.92 -4.94
N THR A 61 9.69 2.75 -4.98
CA THR A 61 9.56 1.73 -3.92
C THR A 61 10.20 2.20 -2.61
N LEU A 62 11.41 2.76 -2.65
CA LEU A 62 12.10 3.27 -1.47
C LEU A 62 11.32 4.43 -0.84
N LEU A 63 10.83 5.37 -1.65
CA LEU A 63 9.98 6.47 -1.18
C LEU A 63 8.66 5.95 -0.62
N SER A 64 8.05 4.96 -1.26
CA SER A 64 6.81 4.34 -0.80
C SER A 64 7.00 3.69 0.57
N VAL A 65 7.99 2.81 0.71
CA VAL A 65 8.24 2.07 1.95
C VAL A 65 8.67 3.03 3.07
N GLY A 66 9.66 3.88 2.79
CA GLY A 66 10.15 4.85 3.77
C GLY A 66 9.08 5.84 4.20
N GLY A 67 8.35 6.41 3.24
CA GLY A 67 7.26 7.34 3.49
C GLY A 67 6.10 6.69 4.23
N ALA A 68 5.68 5.48 3.84
CA ALA A 68 4.62 4.74 4.52
C ALA A 68 4.97 4.46 5.98
N LEU A 69 6.21 4.04 6.24
CA LEU A 69 6.70 3.79 7.59
C LEU A 69 6.75 5.08 8.42
N LEU A 70 7.29 6.16 7.87
CA LEU A 70 7.37 7.46 8.56
C LEU A 70 5.96 7.98 8.90
N ILE A 71 5.02 7.93 7.96
CA ILE A 71 3.62 8.34 8.17
C ILE A 71 2.99 7.48 9.25
N ALA A 72 3.12 6.15 9.15
CA ALA A 72 2.52 5.22 10.10
C ALA A 72 3.06 5.42 11.52
N LEU A 73 4.39 5.50 11.69
CA LEU A 73 5.03 5.73 12.98
C LEU A 73 4.66 7.10 13.57
N THR A 74 4.59 8.15 12.74
CA THR A 74 4.16 9.49 13.20
C THR A 74 2.73 9.48 13.69
N ILE A 75 1.82 8.82 12.97
CA ILE A 75 0.41 8.67 13.35
C ILE A 75 0.30 7.87 14.66
N VAL A 76 1.00 6.75 14.77
CA VAL A 76 1.04 5.95 15.99
C VAL A 76 1.56 6.80 17.15
N ALA A 77 2.65 7.54 16.97
CA ALA A 77 3.21 8.38 18.02
C ALA A 77 2.32 9.55 18.45
N ALA A 78 1.60 10.16 17.51
CA ALA A 78 0.70 11.27 17.80
C ALA A 78 -0.61 10.79 18.46
N LEU A 79 -1.15 9.65 18.03
CA LEU A 79 -2.51 9.23 18.36
C LEU A 79 -2.57 8.10 19.39
N TRP A 80 -1.51 7.33 19.59
CA TRP A 80 -1.47 6.27 20.59
C TRP A 80 -1.14 6.81 22.00
N PRO A 81 -1.81 6.35 23.08
CA PRO A 81 -3.05 5.58 23.14
C PRO A 81 -4.23 6.53 23.44
N SER A 82 -4.89 7.02 22.41
CA SER A 82 -6.05 7.91 22.50
C SER A 82 -7.32 7.31 21.90
N ALA A 83 -8.49 7.89 22.21
CA ALA A 83 -9.75 7.52 21.55
C ALA A 83 -9.75 7.80 20.04
N ARG A 84 -8.90 8.70 19.55
CA ARG A 84 -8.75 8.99 18.11
C ARG A 84 -8.06 7.83 17.39
N TRP A 85 -7.06 7.20 18.02
CA TRP A 85 -6.43 5.99 17.49
C TRP A 85 -7.43 4.86 17.26
N ARG A 86 -8.29 4.57 18.26
CA ARG A 86 -9.34 3.53 18.13
C ARG A 86 -10.32 3.81 16.98
N ARG A 87 -10.71 5.07 16.77
CA ARG A 87 -11.57 5.48 15.64
C ARG A 87 -10.88 5.39 14.29
N LEU A 88 -9.58 5.66 14.24
CA LEU A 88 -8.81 5.50 13.01
C LEU A 88 -8.67 4.01 12.66
N ALA A 89 -8.29 3.18 13.64
CA ALA A 89 -8.11 1.75 13.47
C ALA A 89 -9.38 1.05 12.96
N SER A 90 -10.57 1.44 13.44
CA SER A 90 -11.83 0.88 12.96
C SER A 90 -12.19 1.26 11.51
N ARG A 91 -11.58 2.33 10.97
CA ARG A 91 -11.78 2.79 9.59
C ARG A 91 -10.69 2.31 8.62
N LEU A 92 -9.57 1.77 9.12
CA LEU A 92 -8.49 1.26 8.27
C LEU A 92 -8.95 0.18 7.28
N PRO A 93 -9.80 -0.80 7.65
CA PRO A 93 -10.29 -1.80 6.69
C PRO A 93 -11.05 -1.18 5.51
N LEU A 94 -11.79 -0.09 5.77
CA LEU A 94 -12.49 0.65 4.71
C LEU A 94 -11.51 1.35 3.76
N LEU A 95 -10.43 1.92 4.30
CA LEU A 95 -9.38 2.54 3.49
C LEU A 95 -8.62 1.50 2.65
N LEU A 96 -8.42 0.29 3.17
CA LEU A 96 -7.80 -0.83 2.44
C LEU A 96 -8.71 -1.42 1.35
N ALA A 97 -10.02 -1.26 1.48
CA ALA A 97 -10.98 -1.72 0.49
C ALA A 97 -11.07 -0.81 -0.75
N VAL A 98 -10.40 0.35 -0.75
CA VAL A 98 -10.42 1.28 -1.88
C VAL A 98 -9.80 0.61 -3.11
N PRO A 99 -10.52 0.55 -4.25
CA PRO A 99 -10.00 -0.06 -5.45
C PRO A 99 -8.80 0.74 -5.97
N HIS A 100 -7.76 0.02 -6.40
CA HIS A 100 -6.48 0.61 -6.77
C HIS A 100 -6.61 1.61 -7.92
N LEU A 101 -7.51 1.33 -8.86
CA LEU A 101 -7.84 2.21 -9.98
C LEU A 101 -8.38 3.57 -9.49
N ALA A 102 -9.31 3.58 -8.54
CA ALA A 102 -9.90 4.82 -8.05
C ALA A 102 -8.86 5.70 -7.37
N LEU A 103 -7.94 5.09 -6.61
CA LEU A 103 -6.83 5.81 -5.99
C LEU A 103 -5.87 6.37 -7.04
N ALA A 104 -5.51 5.59 -8.06
CA ALA A 104 -4.66 6.06 -9.15
C ALA A 104 -5.31 7.23 -9.91
N THR A 105 -6.61 7.16 -10.20
CA THR A 105 -7.36 8.25 -10.81
C THR A 105 -7.41 9.49 -9.92
N ALA A 106 -7.65 9.33 -8.62
CA ALA A 106 -7.61 10.45 -7.67
C ALA A 106 -6.22 11.11 -7.62
N ALA A 107 -5.16 10.32 -7.61
CA ALA A 107 -3.78 10.82 -7.66
C ALA A 107 -3.49 11.56 -8.96
N LEU A 108 -3.94 11.05 -10.11
CA LEU A 108 -3.83 11.76 -11.39
C LEU A 108 -4.58 13.09 -11.36
N LEU A 109 -5.82 13.13 -10.88
CA LEU A 109 -6.60 14.37 -10.77
C LEU A 109 -5.98 15.40 -9.81
N LEU A 110 -5.25 14.93 -8.80
CA LEU A 110 -4.58 15.81 -7.84
C LEU A 110 -3.24 16.33 -8.37
N PHE A 111 -2.42 15.46 -8.99
CA PHE A 111 -1.01 15.73 -9.31
C PHE A 111 -0.69 15.92 -10.80
N ALA A 112 -1.59 15.59 -11.73
CA ALA A 112 -1.34 15.80 -13.17
C ALA A 112 -1.26 17.29 -13.52
N GLU A 113 -0.67 17.61 -14.67
CA GLU A 113 -0.61 18.98 -15.18
C GLU A 113 -2.04 19.53 -15.35
N GLY A 114 -2.40 20.55 -14.56
CA GLY A 114 -3.77 21.10 -14.49
C GLY A 114 -4.68 20.45 -13.44
N GLY A 115 -4.18 19.49 -12.68
CA GLY A 115 -4.85 18.93 -11.50
C GLY A 115 -5.04 19.95 -10.38
N TRP A 116 -5.89 19.62 -9.41
CA TRP A 116 -6.31 20.56 -8.37
C TRP A 116 -5.12 21.19 -7.62
N LEU A 117 -4.05 20.44 -7.37
CA LEU A 117 -2.88 20.95 -6.64
C LEU A 117 -2.13 22.04 -7.42
N TRP A 118 -1.95 21.84 -8.73
CA TRP A 118 -1.26 22.81 -9.60
C TRP A 118 -2.12 24.03 -9.93
N GLN A 119 -3.45 23.89 -9.91
CA GLN A 119 -4.36 25.04 -9.98
C GLN A 119 -4.19 25.98 -8.78
N GLN A 120 -3.90 25.43 -7.59
CA GLN A 120 -3.69 26.22 -6.36
C GLN A 120 -2.26 26.78 -6.23
N LEU A 121 -1.30 26.20 -6.95
CA LEU A 121 0.11 26.60 -6.95
C LEU A 121 0.57 27.01 -8.36
N PRO A 122 -0.05 28.03 -8.99
CA PRO A 122 0.23 28.41 -10.39
C PRO A 122 1.67 28.93 -10.59
N PHE A 123 2.38 29.24 -9.51
CA PHE A 123 3.77 29.70 -9.54
C PHE A 123 4.79 28.55 -9.68
N LEU A 124 4.37 27.30 -9.51
CA LEU A 124 5.24 26.13 -9.64
C LEU A 124 4.86 25.37 -10.91
N THR A 125 5.84 25.09 -11.77
CA THR A 125 5.63 24.23 -12.93
C THR A 125 5.61 22.76 -12.50
N PRO A 126 4.61 21.97 -12.96
CA PRO A 126 4.57 20.55 -12.65
C PRO A 126 5.81 19.85 -13.22
N PRO A 127 6.64 19.19 -12.39
CA PRO A 127 7.77 18.43 -12.90
C PRO A 127 7.28 17.12 -13.52
N VAL A 128 7.81 16.76 -14.68
CA VAL A 128 7.59 15.44 -15.27
C VAL A 128 8.21 14.38 -14.35
N ASP A 129 7.40 13.42 -13.89
CA ASP A 129 7.81 12.39 -12.94
C ASP A 129 8.66 11.28 -13.59
N ARG A 130 9.88 11.64 -13.99
CA ARG A 130 10.80 10.72 -14.69
C ARG A 130 11.33 9.59 -13.80
N TYR A 131 11.40 9.83 -12.50
CA TYR A 131 11.99 8.94 -11.49
C TYR A 131 10.95 8.29 -10.57
N GLY A 132 9.65 8.49 -10.81
CA GLY A 132 8.59 7.89 -9.99
C GLY A 132 8.53 8.46 -8.56
N ILE A 133 8.92 9.72 -8.36
CA ILE A 133 8.85 10.40 -7.07
C ILE A 133 7.39 10.64 -6.68
N GLY A 134 6.58 11.18 -7.61
CA GLY A 134 5.16 11.42 -7.40
C GLY A 134 4.40 10.10 -7.21
N LEU A 135 4.75 9.09 -8.01
CA LEU A 135 4.28 7.72 -7.82
C LEU A 135 4.64 7.18 -6.43
N GLY A 136 5.90 7.31 -6.02
CA GLY A 136 6.40 6.84 -4.72
C GLY A 136 5.70 7.51 -3.53
N LEU A 137 5.44 8.82 -3.60
CA LEU A 137 4.68 9.55 -2.59
C LEU A 137 3.22 9.11 -2.51
N THR A 138 2.59 8.91 -3.67
CA THR A 138 1.21 8.41 -3.74
C THR A 138 1.11 7.01 -3.12
N MET A 139 2.07 6.14 -3.46
CA MET A 139 2.17 4.81 -2.89
C MET A 139 2.49 4.86 -1.39
N ALA A 140 3.35 5.77 -0.92
CA ALA A 140 3.63 5.95 0.50
C ALA A 140 2.35 6.22 1.31
N LEU A 141 1.47 7.11 0.80
CA LEU A 141 0.20 7.40 1.44
C LEU A 141 -0.70 6.16 1.47
N LYS A 142 -0.82 5.45 0.34
CA LYS A 142 -1.63 4.23 0.22
C LYS A 142 -1.15 3.15 1.19
N GLU A 143 0.13 2.81 1.10
CA GLU A 143 0.73 1.71 1.84
C GLU A 143 0.84 2.05 3.34
N SER A 144 0.83 3.33 3.74
CA SER A 144 0.76 3.72 5.15
C SER A 144 -0.49 3.18 5.87
N ALA A 145 -1.64 3.10 5.18
CA ALA A 145 -2.86 2.53 5.75
C ALA A 145 -2.70 1.03 6.04
N PHE A 146 -1.98 0.31 5.18
CA PHE A 146 -1.64 -1.09 5.39
C PHE A 146 -0.66 -1.26 6.55
N VAL A 147 0.43 -0.49 6.58
CA VAL A 147 1.40 -0.51 7.69
C VAL A 147 0.72 -0.19 9.01
N LEU A 148 -0.16 0.81 9.06
CA LEU A 148 -0.96 1.13 10.25
C LEU A 148 -1.87 -0.02 10.69
N TRP A 149 -2.47 -0.73 9.74
CA TRP A 149 -3.33 -1.86 10.03
C TRP A 149 -2.53 -3.04 10.60
N VAL A 150 -1.34 -3.32 10.06
CA VAL A 150 -0.41 -4.31 10.62
C VAL A 150 0.03 -3.92 12.03
N ILE A 151 0.44 -2.67 12.23
CA ILE A 151 0.82 -2.15 13.55
C ILE A 151 -0.34 -2.25 14.54
N TYR A 152 -1.57 -1.96 14.11
CA TYR A 152 -2.77 -2.14 14.94
C TYR A 152 -2.99 -3.60 15.33
N GLY A 153 -2.81 -4.55 14.40
CA GLY A 153 -2.88 -5.98 14.69
C GLY A 153 -1.86 -6.42 15.73
N LEU A 154 -0.61 -5.94 15.61
CA LEU A 154 0.47 -6.22 16.55
C LEU A 154 0.23 -5.59 17.92
N LEU A 155 -0.21 -4.32 17.97
CA LEU A 155 -0.46 -3.62 19.23
C LEU A 155 -1.79 -4.02 19.91
N GLY A 156 -2.66 -4.74 19.21
CA GLY A 156 -3.90 -5.32 19.74
C GLY A 156 -3.66 -6.47 20.71
N GLU A 157 -2.41 -6.95 20.86
CA GLU A 157 -2.05 -7.92 21.89
C GLU A 157 -2.23 -7.31 23.28
N LYS A 158 -3.10 -7.94 24.10
CA LYS A 158 -3.44 -7.51 25.48
C LYS A 158 -2.22 -7.11 26.32
N ARG A 159 -1.10 -7.79 26.09
CA ARG A 159 0.18 -7.57 26.75
C ARG A 159 0.76 -6.16 26.54
N LEU A 160 0.60 -5.57 25.35
CA LEU A 160 1.09 -4.21 25.05
C LEU A 160 0.22 -3.14 25.69
N ALA A 161 -1.09 -3.38 25.84
CA ALA A 161 -1.98 -2.48 26.56
C ALA A 161 -1.68 -2.44 28.06
N ASP A 162 -1.38 -3.60 28.66
CA ASP A 162 -0.99 -3.71 30.07
C ASP A 162 0.37 -3.05 30.32
N GLN A 163 1.36 -3.30 29.45
CA GLN A 163 2.69 -2.65 29.53
C GLN A 163 2.61 -1.13 29.33
N ALA A 164 1.81 -0.64 28.39
CA ALA A 164 1.62 0.79 28.19
C ALA A 164 0.93 1.46 29.38
N THR A 165 0.05 0.74 30.08
CA THR A 165 -0.61 1.22 31.31
C THR A 165 0.37 1.26 32.47
N ALA A 166 1.23 0.24 32.62
CA ALA A 166 2.32 0.24 33.59
C ALA A 166 3.31 1.40 33.34
N LEU A 167 3.77 1.60 32.10
CA LEU A 167 4.67 2.70 31.74
C LEU A 167 4.03 4.07 31.99
N LYS A 168 2.74 4.24 31.73
CA LYS A 168 2.03 5.48 32.09
C LYS A 168 1.95 5.71 33.60
N SER A 169 1.73 4.66 34.40
CA SER A 169 1.74 4.80 35.86
C SER A 169 3.11 5.16 36.43
N LEU A 170 4.19 4.81 35.72
CA LEU A 170 5.56 5.19 36.04
C LEU A 170 5.93 6.62 35.56
N GLY A 171 4.98 7.37 34.99
CA GLY A 171 5.18 8.76 34.56
C GLY A 171 5.82 8.92 33.18
N TYR A 172 5.97 7.84 32.40
CA TYR A 172 6.54 7.93 31.05
C TYR A 172 5.61 8.67 30.09
N GLY A 173 6.19 9.59 29.31
CA GLY A 173 5.49 10.30 28.23
C GLY A 173 5.14 9.38 27.06
N ARG A 174 4.24 9.83 26.17
CA ARG A 174 3.75 9.02 25.03
C ARG A 174 4.87 8.53 24.12
N TRP A 175 5.84 9.40 23.82
CA TRP A 175 7.02 9.09 23.01
C TRP A 175 7.98 8.11 23.69
N GLN A 176 8.13 8.20 25.01
CA GLN A 176 8.96 7.27 25.78
C GLN A 176 8.32 5.90 25.86
N CYS A 177 6.99 5.84 26.07
CA CYS A 177 6.23 4.60 26.08
C CYS A 177 6.39 3.85 24.74
N LEU A 178 6.34 4.56 23.61
CA LEU A 178 6.59 3.98 22.29
C LEU A 178 8.03 3.49 22.10
N ARG A 179 9.03 4.29 22.51
CA ARG A 179 10.45 3.88 22.42
C ARG A 179 10.80 2.66 23.27
N TRP A 180 10.00 2.36 24.29
CA TRP A 180 10.19 1.18 25.14
C TRP A 180 9.40 -0.05 24.68
N LEU A 181 8.38 0.13 23.83
CA LEU A 181 7.51 -0.95 23.35
C LEU A 181 7.85 -1.42 21.92
N VAL A 182 8.56 -0.59 21.15
CA VAL A 182 9.08 -0.88 19.79
C VAL A 182 10.59 -1.03 19.86
#